data_AF-A0A8T3RKT0-F1
#
_entry.id   AF-A0A8T3RKT0-F1
#
_cell.length_a   1.000
_cell.length_b   1.000
_cell.length_c   1.000
_cell.angle_alpha   90.00
_cell.angle_beta   90.00
_cell.angle_gamma   90.00
#
_symmetry.space_group_name_H-M   'P 1'
#
loop_
_entity.id
_entity.type
_entity.pdbx_description
1 polymer ?
#
loop_
_entity_poly.entity_id
_entity_poly.type
_entity_poly.pdbx_seq_one_letter_code
_entity_poly.pdbx_strand_id
1 'polypeptide(L)'
;IAALAVAIVVLQPEVKMPALTQFIDGTGPIFGGKLFPFVFITIACGAISGFHSLVASGTTPKLLTNERDVRFIGYGAMMMESFVGIMAMVAATVLEPGVYFAINSPAGVVGAEAAEAVAKITSWGFPVTVEQMQSLAASMGEATLFARTGGAPSLAVGMASIFSSTFGGGLLAVWYHFAIMFEALFILTTLDAGTRCARFMLQDLLGNLIPALGRTGWYPSVWLTSALVVGAWGYFLYIGTIDPLGGINSLWPLFGISNQMLAAIALCVATTILVKSGRARYAWVTALPLTWLVTVTSAAAWEKLFSPEPRVGFLAHARELGEQWSRGLLAPDKAGQAPQLIFNDQLDAALTGLFLVTTWVLVIETLRVCHAVLTGRRHPPLTETPHLPRRVVEDWVRD
;
A
#
# COMPACT_ATOMS: atom_id res chain seq x y z
N ILE A 1 -4.70 19.14 -5.50
CA ILE A 1 -4.40 18.52 -6.81
C ILE A 1 -4.16 19.57 -7.89
N ALA A 2 -5.19 20.27 -8.41
CA ALA A 2 -5.04 21.22 -9.51
C ALA A 2 -3.98 22.32 -9.25
N ALA A 3 -3.99 22.93 -8.06
CA ALA A 3 -2.99 23.93 -7.69
C ALA A 3 -1.54 23.39 -7.71
N LEU A 4 -1.33 22.16 -7.20
CA LEU A 4 -0.02 21.51 -7.20
C LEU A 4 0.43 21.16 -8.63
N ALA A 5 -0.49 20.66 -9.46
CA ALA A 5 -0.22 20.37 -10.86
C ALA A 5 0.23 21.62 -11.64
N VAL A 6 -0.50 22.73 -11.48
CA VAL A 6 -0.14 24.01 -12.09
C VAL A 6 1.22 24.48 -11.58
N ALA A 7 1.47 24.42 -10.27
CA ALA A 7 2.75 24.82 -9.70
C ALA A 7 3.92 23.98 -10.27
N ILE A 8 3.78 22.66 -10.39
CA ILE A 8 4.81 21.79 -10.97
C ILE A 8 5.08 22.14 -12.44
N VAL A 9 4.02 22.31 -13.25
CA VAL A 9 4.17 22.60 -14.69
C VAL A 9 4.77 23.97 -14.95
N VAL A 10 4.41 24.97 -14.13
CA VAL A 10 4.90 26.35 -14.28
C VAL A 10 6.32 26.51 -13.73
N LEU A 11 6.60 25.95 -12.54
CA LEU A 11 7.92 26.10 -11.91
C LEU A 11 8.99 25.17 -12.49
N GLN A 12 8.57 24.03 -13.06
CA GLN A 12 9.46 23.00 -13.59
C GLN A 12 10.62 22.67 -12.62
N PRO A 13 10.30 22.25 -11.38
CA PRO A 13 11.32 22.08 -10.37
C PRO A 13 12.31 20.99 -10.78
N GLU A 14 13.60 21.26 -10.59
CA GLU A 14 14.66 20.32 -10.93
C GLU A 14 14.55 19.06 -10.04
N VAL A 15 14.51 17.90 -10.68
CA VAL A 15 14.56 16.61 -10.01
C VAL A 15 16.00 16.35 -9.58
N LYS A 16 16.25 16.36 -8.27
CA LYS A 16 17.60 16.22 -7.69
C LYS A 16 17.96 14.76 -7.38
N MET A 17 16.96 13.92 -7.15
CA MET A 17 17.17 12.49 -6.92
C MET A 17 17.63 11.81 -8.23
N PRO A 18 18.70 10.99 -8.21
CA PRO A 18 19.10 10.23 -9.40
C PRO A 18 18.03 9.22 -9.79
N ALA A 19 17.89 8.98 -11.11
CA ALA A 19 16.91 8.02 -11.64
C ALA A 19 17.11 6.61 -11.08
N LEU A 20 18.36 6.22 -10.84
CA LEU A 20 18.74 4.98 -10.15
C LEU A 20 19.75 5.31 -9.04
N THR A 21 19.44 4.90 -7.82
CA THR A 21 20.37 5.00 -6.68
C THR A 21 21.19 3.72 -6.55
N GLN A 22 22.30 3.77 -5.81
CA GLN A 22 23.10 2.60 -5.45
C GLN A 22 22.29 1.47 -4.75
N PHE A 23 21.17 1.81 -4.11
CA PHE A 23 20.33 0.88 -3.37
C PHE A 23 19.49 -0.07 -4.25
N ILE A 24 19.57 0.04 -5.58
CA ILE A 24 18.88 -0.89 -6.50
C ILE A 24 19.33 -2.36 -6.30
N ASP A 25 20.55 -2.55 -5.79
CA ASP A 25 21.16 -3.84 -5.48
C ASP A 25 20.54 -4.54 -4.25
N GLY A 26 19.68 -3.84 -3.51
CA GLY A 26 18.99 -4.34 -2.33
C GLY A 26 19.64 -4.01 -0.99
N THR A 27 20.66 -3.15 -0.99
CA THR A 27 21.31 -2.64 0.23
C THR A 27 20.56 -1.48 0.89
N GLY A 28 19.40 -1.10 0.34
CA GLY A 28 18.61 0.07 0.75
C GLY A 28 18.33 0.17 2.26
N PRO A 29 18.24 1.40 2.79
CA PRO A 29 18.14 1.64 4.24
C PRO A 29 16.80 1.23 4.84
N ILE A 30 15.72 1.22 4.04
CA ILE A 30 14.35 0.97 4.50
C ILE A 30 13.90 -0.45 4.19
N PHE A 31 14.27 -0.99 3.03
CA PHE A 31 13.83 -2.31 2.59
C PHE A 31 15.01 -3.09 2.01
N GLY A 32 15.21 -4.31 2.52
CA GLY A 32 16.21 -5.24 2.00
C GLY A 32 15.71 -6.02 0.80
N GLY A 33 16.56 -6.19 -0.22
CA GLY A 33 16.25 -6.93 -1.44
C GLY A 33 16.22 -6.05 -2.68
N LYS A 34 16.54 -6.65 -3.84
CA LYS A 34 16.69 -5.93 -5.12
C LYS A 34 15.38 -5.27 -5.55
N LEU A 35 15.47 -4.26 -6.40
CA LEU A 35 14.28 -3.57 -6.93
C LEU A 35 13.23 -4.53 -7.51
N PHE A 36 13.66 -5.53 -8.27
CA PHE A 36 12.78 -6.62 -8.72
C PHE A 36 13.07 -7.90 -7.95
N PRO A 37 12.05 -8.62 -7.45
CA PRO A 37 10.60 -8.38 -7.63
C PRO A 37 9.97 -7.40 -6.62
N PHE A 38 10.74 -6.88 -5.67
CA PHE A 38 10.21 -6.22 -4.47
C PHE A 38 9.43 -4.93 -4.72
N VAL A 39 9.66 -4.20 -5.81
CA VAL A 39 8.95 -2.97 -6.17
C VAL A 39 7.43 -3.14 -6.20
N PHE A 40 6.94 -4.34 -6.55
CA PHE A 40 5.50 -4.63 -6.57
C PHE A 40 4.92 -4.83 -5.17
N ILE A 41 5.71 -5.27 -4.18
CA ILE A 41 5.24 -5.41 -2.80
C ILE A 41 5.58 -4.19 -1.95
N THR A 42 6.59 -3.40 -2.31
CA THR A 42 6.96 -2.18 -1.58
C THR A 42 6.15 -0.96 -2.02
N ILE A 43 5.86 -0.80 -3.31
CA ILE A 43 5.01 0.28 -3.85
C ILE A 43 3.60 -0.25 -4.08
N ALA A 44 2.96 -0.77 -3.02
CA ALA A 44 1.71 -1.54 -3.11
C ALA A 44 0.64 -0.87 -3.99
N CYS A 45 0.05 0.24 -3.57
CA CYS A 45 -1.01 0.91 -4.35
C CYS A 45 -0.51 1.63 -5.62
N GLY A 46 0.78 1.93 -5.71
CA GLY A 46 1.37 2.62 -6.87
C GLY A 46 1.75 1.68 -8.02
N ALA A 47 2.08 0.42 -7.75
CA ALA A 47 2.31 -0.61 -8.77
C ALA A 47 0.98 -1.24 -9.22
N ILE A 48 0.15 -1.70 -8.28
CA ILE A 48 -1.24 -2.15 -8.51
C ILE A 48 -1.96 -2.34 -7.17
N SER A 49 -3.18 -1.80 -7.06
CA SER A 49 -3.96 -1.84 -5.82
C SER A 49 -5.07 -2.89 -5.84
N GLY A 50 -4.89 -3.97 -5.08
CA GLY A 50 -5.93 -4.94 -4.82
C GLY A 50 -7.01 -4.38 -3.91
N PHE A 51 -6.62 -3.56 -2.94
CA PHE A 51 -7.57 -2.89 -2.06
C PHE A 51 -8.50 -1.95 -2.84
N HIS A 52 -7.99 -1.11 -3.74
CA HIS A 52 -8.85 -0.25 -4.58
C HIS A 52 -9.76 -1.08 -5.48
N SER A 53 -9.27 -2.19 -6.04
CA SER A 53 -10.09 -3.08 -6.87
C SER A 53 -11.31 -3.62 -6.10
N LEU A 54 -11.13 -4.03 -4.84
CA LEU A 54 -12.21 -4.57 -4.02
C LEU A 54 -13.10 -3.50 -3.40
N VAL A 55 -12.53 -2.41 -2.88
CA VAL A 55 -13.31 -1.31 -2.29
C VAL A 55 -14.13 -0.59 -3.35
N ALA A 56 -13.59 -0.39 -4.55
CA ALA A 56 -14.31 0.21 -5.66
C ALA A 56 -15.55 -0.60 -6.06
N SER A 57 -15.58 -1.92 -5.83
CA SER A 57 -16.77 -2.75 -6.08
C SER A 57 -17.97 -2.38 -5.17
N GLY A 58 -17.71 -1.82 -3.99
CA GLY A 58 -18.74 -1.39 -3.05
C GLY A 58 -19.23 0.05 -3.21
N THR A 59 -18.45 0.89 -3.91
CA THR A 59 -18.70 2.33 -4.07
C THR A 59 -19.03 2.69 -5.51
N THR A 60 -18.20 2.29 -6.49
CA THR A 60 -18.36 2.66 -7.90
C THR A 60 -19.74 2.30 -8.43
N PRO A 61 -20.28 1.07 -8.26
CA PRO A 61 -21.60 0.72 -8.77
C PRO A 61 -22.74 1.59 -8.23
N LYS A 62 -22.59 2.15 -7.02
CA LYS A 62 -23.60 3.03 -6.41
C LYS A 62 -23.55 4.47 -6.92
N LEU A 63 -22.46 4.85 -7.58
CA LEU A 63 -22.27 6.17 -8.19
C LEU A 63 -22.64 6.18 -9.68
N LEU A 64 -22.78 5.01 -10.30
CA LEU A 64 -23.11 4.88 -11.72
C LEU A 64 -24.61 5.06 -11.93
N THR A 65 -24.98 5.98 -12.81
CA THR A 65 -26.35 6.08 -13.31
C THR A 65 -26.52 5.26 -14.59
N ASN A 66 -25.44 5.12 -15.38
CA ASN A 66 -25.39 4.29 -16.58
C ASN A 66 -24.00 3.65 -16.80
N GLU A 67 -23.92 2.62 -17.64
CA GLU A 67 -22.65 1.91 -17.93
C GLU A 67 -21.57 2.80 -18.57
N ARG A 68 -21.93 3.90 -19.26
CA ARG A 68 -20.94 4.80 -19.86
C ARG A 68 -20.19 5.60 -18.80
N ASP A 69 -20.82 5.82 -17.65
CA ASP A 69 -20.21 6.52 -16.50
C ASP A 69 -19.03 5.71 -15.91
N VAL A 70 -18.97 4.39 -16.16
CA VAL A 70 -17.92 3.48 -15.63
C VAL A 70 -16.52 3.98 -15.97
N ARG A 71 -16.34 4.51 -17.20
CA ARG A 71 -15.03 5.03 -17.64
C ARG A 71 -14.63 6.27 -16.87
N PHE A 72 -15.56 7.20 -16.64
CA PHE A 72 -15.23 8.43 -15.94
C PHE A 72 -15.07 8.20 -14.44
N ILE A 73 -16.00 7.48 -13.80
CA ILE A 73 -16.00 7.28 -12.35
C ILE A 73 -14.94 6.26 -11.93
N GLY A 74 -14.91 5.08 -12.56
CA GLY A 74 -13.97 4.03 -12.19
C GLY A 74 -12.55 4.32 -12.68
N TYR A 75 -12.37 4.36 -14.00
CA TYR A 75 -11.05 4.57 -14.59
C TYR A 75 -10.51 5.99 -14.34
N GLY A 76 -11.35 7.02 -14.46
CA GLY A 76 -10.96 8.40 -14.18
C GLY A 76 -10.50 8.61 -12.73
N ALA A 77 -11.13 7.98 -11.73
CA ALA A 77 -10.67 8.06 -10.34
C ALA A 77 -9.27 7.45 -10.16
N MET A 78 -8.99 6.30 -10.78
CA MET A 78 -7.65 5.67 -10.74
C MET A 78 -6.59 6.49 -11.48
N MET A 79 -6.96 7.16 -12.57
CA MET A 79 -6.07 8.09 -13.25
C MET A 79 -5.76 9.31 -12.37
N MET A 80 -6.74 9.85 -11.66
CA MET A 80 -6.53 10.95 -10.71
C MET A 80 -5.64 10.55 -9.53
N GLU A 81 -5.79 9.33 -9.02
CA GLU A 81 -4.91 8.80 -7.98
C GLU A 81 -3.46 8.65 -8.49
N SER A 82 -3.29 8.06 -9.67
CA SER A 82 -1.98 7.91 -10.32
C SER A 82 -1.31 9.27 -10.55
N PHE A 83 -2.09 10.28 -10.93
CA PHE A 83 -1.62 11.65 -11.10
C PHE A 83 -1.15 12.27 -9.78
N VAL A 84 -1.86 12.03 -8.66
CA VAL A 84 -1.40 12.44 -7.33
C VAL A 84 -0.09 11.73 -6.96
N GLY A 85 0.03 10.44 -7.25
CA GLY A 85 1.26 9.68 -7.04
C GLY A 85 2.47 10.27 -7.78
N ILE A 86 2.29 10.68 -9.03
CA ILE A 86 3.35 11.36 -9.81
C ILE A 86 3.73 12.70 -9.16
N MET A 87 2.75 13.52 -8.76
CA MET A 87 3.04 14.79 -8.09
C MET A 87 3.76 14.59 -6.76
N ALA A 88 3.41 13.53 -6.00
CA ALA A 88 4.10 13.19 -4.76
C ALA A 88 5.54 12.75 -5.00
N MET A 89 5.79 11.96 -6.06
CA MET A 89 7.13 11.60 -6.48
C MET A 89 7.96 12.82 -6.89
N VAL A 90 7.38 13.76 -7.64
CA VAL A 90 8.05 15.03 -7.97
C VAL A 90 8.37 15.81 -6.69
N ALA A 91 7.40 16.00 -5.80
CA ALA A 91 7.61 16.72 -4.55
C ALA A 91 8.74 16.11 -3.69
N ALA A 92 8.81 14.78 -3.62
CA ALA A 92 9.85 14.07 -2.88
C ALA A 92 11.24 14.19 -3.54
N THR A 93 11.30 14.14 -4.88
CA THR A 93 12.57 14.10 -5.64
C THR A 93 13.16 15.48 -5.92
N VAL A 94 12.41 16.55 -5.67
CA VAL A 94 12.89 17.95 -5.69
C VAL A 94 13.67 18.31 -4.41
N LEU A 95 13.46 17.55 -3.32
CA LEU A 95 14.25 17.69 -2.10
C LEU A 95 15.71 17.30 -2.37
N GLU A 96 16.63 17.95 -1.65
CA GLU A 96 18.01 17.46 -1.60
C GLU A 96 18.02 16.01 -1.12
N PRO A 97 18.72 15.07 -1.80
CA PRO A 97 18.70 13.66 -1.42
C PRO A 97 19.07 13.42 0.05
N GLY A 98 20.04 14.18 0.58
CA GLY A 98 20.42 14.10 1.99
C GLY A 98 19.29 14.50 2.95
N VAL A 99 18.52 15.53 2.61
CA VAL A 99 17.31 15.96 3.36
C VAL A 99 16.23 14.89 3.27
N TYR A 100 15.98 14.34 2.07
CA TYR A 100 15.03 13.25 1.89
C TYR A 100 15.38 12.04 2.76
N PHE A 101 16.65 11.60 2.77
CA PHE A 101 17.07 10.48 3.62
C PHE A 101 17.04 10.82 5.11
N ALA A 102 17.31 12.06 5.51
CA ALA A 102 17.23 12.49 6.91
C ALA A 102 15.79 12.45 7.44
N ILE A 103 14.81 12.78 6.60
CA ILE A 103 13.39 12.68 6.93
C ILE A 103 12.95 11.21 7.00
N ASN A 104 13.27 10.41 5.98
CA ASN A 104 12.64 9.11 5.78
C ASN A 104 13.37 7.91 6.41
N SER A 105 14.59 8.10 6.90
CA SER A 105 15.34 7.00 7.50
C SER A 105 15.06 6.90 9.01
N PRO A 106 14.60 5.76 9.53
CA PRO A 106 14.29 5.61 10.94
C PRO A 106 15.54 5.67 11.82
N ALA A 107 15.38 6.10 13.07
CA ALA A 107 16.48 6.22 14.04
C ALA A 107 17.23 4.89 14.25
N GLY A 108 16.54 3.74 14.21
CA GLY A 108 17.17 2.42 14.28
C GLY A 108 18.13 2.12 13.12
N VAL A 109 18.00 2.84 12.00
CA VAL A 109 18.89 2.74 10.84
C VAL A 109 19.95 3.83 10.86
N VAL A 110 19.60 5.10 11.05
CA VAL A 110 20.56 6.21 10.91
C VAL A 110 21.25 6.64 12.21
N GLY A 111 20.72 6.25 13.38
CA GLY A 111 21.13 6.76 14.68
C GLY A 111 20.02 7.63 15.30
N ALA A 112 19.96 7.66 16.64
CA ALA A 112 18.97 8.47 17.36
C ALA A 112 19.38 9.95 17.42
N GLU A 113 20.69 10.22 17.42
CA GLU A 113 21.23 11.57 17.46
C GLU A 113 21.39 12.17 16.06
N ALA A 114 21.13 13.47 15.93
CA ALA A 114 21.19 14.18 14.65
C ALA A 114 22.57 14.08 13.99
N ALA A 115 23.64 14.12 14.78
CA ALA A 115 25.02 14.00 14.27
C ALA A 115 25.33 12.61 13.69
N GLU A 116 24.85 11.54 14.35
CA GLU A 116 25.00 10.17 13.86
C GLU A 116 24.23 9.98 12.56
N ALA A 117 22.99 10.48 12.52
CA ALA A 117 22.15 10.38 11.34
C ALA A 117 22.77 11.07 10.13
N VAL A 118 23.24 12.32 10.32
CA VAL A 118 23.94 13.09 9.29
C VAL A 118 25.21 12.38 8.81
N ALA A 119 26.04 11.88 9.72
CA ALA A 119 27.27 11.17 9.37
C ALA A 119 26.97 9.90 8.54
N LYS A 120 25.94 9.15 8.92
CA LYS A 120 25.54 7.93 8.22
C LYS A 120 24.98 8.24 6.83
N ILE A 121 24.08 9.21 6.71
CA ILE A 121 23.48 9.61 5.43
C ILE A 121 24.55 10.18 4.48
N THR A 122 25.47 11.00 5.02
CA THR A 122 26.60 11.52 4.24
C THR A 122 27.52 10.40 3.77
N SER A 123 27.73 9.34 4.57
CA SER A 123 28.53 8.19 4.14
C SER A 123 27.88 7.39 3.00
N TRP A 124 26.57 7.54 2.76
CA TRP A 124 25.90 7.03 1.57
C TRP A 124 26.13 7.90 0.32
N GLY A 125 26.90 8.98 0.40
CA GLY A 125 27.13 9.91 -0.70
C GLY A 125 26.02 10.96 -0.87
N PHE A 126 25.16 11.13 0.15
CA PHE A 126 24.11 12.15 0.18
C PHE A 126 24.42 13.17 1.29
N PRO A 127 25.17 14.24 1.00
CA PRO A 127 25.58 15.20 2.02
C PRO A 127 24.36 15.92 2.61
N VAL A 128 24.38 16.07 3.93
CA VAL A 128 23.39 16.83 4.71
C VAL A 128 24.07 17.35 5.97
N THR A 129 23.59 18.44 6.56
CA THR A 129 24.12 18.93 7.86
C THR A 129 23.03 19.06 8.91
N VAL A 130 23.44 19.08 10.18
CA VAL A 130 22.52 19.29 11.30
C VAL A 130 21.89 20.67 11.22
N GLU A 131 22.68 21.70 10.88
CA GLU A 131 22.24 23.08 10.75
C GLU A 131 21.20 23.24 9.63
N GLN A 132 21.40 22.57 8.49
CA GLN A 132 20.45 22.56 7.39
C GLN A 132 19.10 22.00 7.84
N MET A 133 19.11 20.85 8.53
CA MET A 133 17.89 20.21 9.02
C MET A 133 17.20 21.01 10.13
N GLN A 134 17.96 21.64 11.02
CA GLN A 134 17.43 22.52 12.07
C GLN A 134 16.80 23.78 11.48
N SER A 135 17.46 24.41 10.51
CA SER A 135 16.90 25.59 9.82
C SER A 135 15.61 25.23 9.07
N LEU A 136 15.57 24.07 8.43
CA LEU A 136 14.38 23.60 7.73
C LEU A 136 13.23 23.34 8.72
N ALA A 137 13.49 22.64 9.83
CA ALA A 137 12.51 22.39 10.88
C ALA A 137 11.95 23.69 11.47
N ALA A 138 12.83 24.65 11.80
CA ALA A 138 12.44 25.95 12.31
C ALA A 138 11.58 26.74 11.33
N SER A 139 11.92 26.72 10.03
CA SER A 139 11.12 27.38 8.98
C SER A 139 9.72 26.78 8.82
N MET A 140 9.56 25.51 9.19
CA MET A 140 8.30 24.78 9.13
C MET A 140 7.50 24.85 10.43
N GLY A 141 8.08 25.40 11.51
CA GLY A 141 7.44 25.44 12.83
C GLY A 141 7.52 24.10 13.59
N GLU A 142 8.47 23.25 13.24
CA GLU A 142 8.65 21.90 13.81
C GLU A 142 9.90 21.84 14.68
N ALA A 143 9.87 21.03 15.74
CA ALA A 143 11.04 20.83 16.60
C ALA A 143 12.17 20.06 15.88
N THR A 144 11.79 19.10 15.04
CA THR A 144 12.72 18.29 14.25
C THR A 144 12.00 17.66 13.07
N LEU A 145 12.73 17.46 11.97
CA LEU A 145 12.29 16.72 10.79
C LEU A 145 13.04 15.39 10.62
N PHE A 146 14.00 15.08 11.50
CA PHE A 146 14.70 13.79 11.46
C PHE A 146 13.76 12.63 11.78
N ALA A 147 13.96 11.51 11.07
CA ALA A 147 13.27 10.24 11.30
C ALA A 147 11.73 10.33 11.32
N ARG A 148 11.15 11.33 10.65
CA ARG A 148 9.72 11.38 10.35
C ARG A 148 9.42 10.47 9.16
N THR A 149 9.55 9.17 9.39
CA THR A 149 9.47 8.16 8.33
C THR A 149 8.10 8.14 7.66
N GLY A 150 8.09 8.09 6.33
CA GLY A 150 6.89 7.97 5.53
C GLY A 150 6.79 9.00 4.40
N GLY A 151 5.90 8.73 3.44
CA GLY A 151 5.71 9.61 2.28
C GLY A 151 5.13 10.98 2.65
N ALA A 152 4.32 11.06 3.72
CA ALA A 152 3.58 12.27 4.07
C ALA A 152 4.48 13.47 4.47
N PRO A 153 5.49 13.32 5.35
CA PRO A 153 6.43 14.40 5.64
C PRO A 153 7.20 14.88 4.40
N SER A 154 7.67 13.96 3.55
CA SER A 154 8.40 14.29 2.32
C SER A 154 7.55 15.06 1.32
N LEU A 155 6.30 14.62 1.14
CA LEU A 155 5.31 15.31 0.33
C LEU A 155 5.08 16.72 0.86
N ALA A 156 4.89 16.88 2.17
CA ALA A 156 4.63 18.17 2.78
C ALA A 156 5.81 19.14 2.66
N VAL A 157 7.03 18.67 2.93
CA VAL A 157 8.26 19.45 2.77
C VAL A 157 8.46 19.87 1.31
N GLY A 158 8.27 18.93 0.38
CA GLY A 158 8.38 19.18 -1.06
C GLY A 158 7.34 20.18 -1.57
N MET A 159 6.06 19.96 -1.23
CA MET A 159 4.97 20.87 -1.58
C MET A 159 5.15 22.26 -0.98
N ALA A 160 5.58 22.36 0.29
CA ALA A 160 5.85 23.64 0.92
C ALA A 160 6.99 24.39 0.23
N SER A 161 8.03 23.67 -0.20
CA SER A 161 9.16 24.25 -0.97
C SER A 161 8.72 24.75 -2.35
N ILE A 162 7.85 24.00 -3.04
CA ILE A 162 7.28 24.38 -4.35
C ILE A 162 6.31 25.57 -4.22
N PHE A 163 5.44 25.57 -3.21
CA PHE A 163 4.45 26.64 -3.05
C PHE A 163 5.04 27.92 -2.46
N SER A 164 6.02 27.84 -1.57
CA SER A 164 6.70 29.03 -1.04
C SER A 164 7.46 29.79 -2.12
N SER A 165 8.04 29.10 -3.11
CA SER A 165 8.67 29.76 -4.27
C SER A 165 7.65 30.38 -5.24
N THR A 166 6.42 29.85 -5.31
CA THR A 166 5.35 30.39 -6.19
C THR A 166 4.54 31.52 -5.57
N PHE A 167 4.15 31.37 -4.30
CA PHE A 167 3.16 32.21 -3.62
C PHE A 167 3.74 33.07 -2.48
N GLY A 168 5.07 33.06 -2.31
CA GLY A 168 5.81 33.88 -1.35
C GLY A 168 6.40 33.09 -0.18
N GLY A 169 7.67 33.38 0.14
CA GLY A 169 8.50 32.62 1.09
C GLY A 169 8.00 32.61 2.54
N GLY A 170 7.19 33.61 2.94
CA GLY A 170 6.69 33.75 4.32
C GLY A 170 5.59 32.74 4.72
N LEU A 171 5.07 31.96 3.77
CA LEU A 171 3.98 31.01 4.00
C LEU A 171 4.44 29.55 4.06
N LEU A 172 5.74 29.28 4.13
CA LEU A 172 6.30 27.92 4.11
C LEU A 172 5.67 27.03 5.20
N ALA A 173 5.61 27.50 6.45
CA ALA A 173 4.97 26.78 7.55
C ALA A 173 3.47 26.52 7.30
N VAL A 174 2.75 27.48 6.70
CA VAL A 174 1.32 27.32 6.35
C VAL A 174 1.15 26.23 5.30
N TRP A 175 1.96 26.25 4.23
CA TRP A 175 1.89 25.25 3.17
C TRP A 175 2.28 23.85 3.64
N TYR A 176 3.28 23.75 4.53
CA TYR A 176 3.69 22.50 5.15
C TYR A 176 2.56 21.89 6.00
N HIS A 177 1.97 22.66 6.92
CA HIS A 177 0.86 22.17 7.76
C HIS A 177 -0.40 21.88 6.95
N PHE A 178 -0.67 22.67 5.92
CA PHE A 178 -1.77 22.39 4.99
C PHE A 178 -1.58 21.05 4.27
N ALA A 179 -0.37 20.76 3.78
CA ALA A 179 -0.07 19.49 3.12
C ALA A 179 -0.18 18.30 4.07
N ILE A 180 0.35 18.39 5.29
CA ILE A 180 0.22 17.33 6.31
C ILE A 180 -1.24 17.10 6.69
N MET A 181 -2.02 18.16 6.91
CA MET A 181 -3.43 18.04 7.27
C MET A 181 -4.24 17.41 6.13
N PHE A 182 -4.02 17.84 4.89
CA PHE A 182 -4.66 17.26 3.71
C PHE A 182 -4.40 15.76 3.60
N GLU A 183 -3.14 15.34 3.78
CA GLU A 183 -2.74 13.94 3.74
C GLU A 183 -3.36 13.14 4.90
N ALA A 184 -3.36 13.69 6.11
CA ALA A 184 -3.97 13.07 7.27
C ALA A 184 -5.49 12.85 7.09
N LEU A 185 -6.19 13.82 6.51
CA LEU A 185 -7.62 13.70 6.19
C LEU A 185 -7.89 12.63 5.11
N PHE A 186 -7.00 12.52 4.12
CA PHE A 186 -7.07 11.49 3.09
C PHE A 186 -6.93 10.08 3.69
N ILE A 187 -5.95 9.89 4.59
CA ILE A 187 -5.75 8.64 5.32
C ILE A 187 -6.97 8.34 6.22
N LEU A 188 -7.49 9.33 6.94
CA LEU A 188 -8.65 9.15 7.82
C LEU A 188 -9.90 8.71 7.05
N THR A 189 -10.13 9.29 5.87
CA THR A 189 -11.25 8.89 4.99
C THR A 189 -11.10 7.44 4.52
N THR A 190 -9.86 7.06 4.18
CA THR A 190 -9.51 5.69 3.78
C THR A 190 -9.72 4.70 4.93
N LEU A 191 -9.32 5.07 6.15
CA LEU A 191 -9.52 4.26 7.35
C LEU A 191 -11.00 4.06 7.66
N ASP A 192 -11.83 5.11 7.53
CA ASP A 192 -13.28 4.98 7.73
C ASP A 192 -13.91 4.03 6.69
N ALA A 193 -13.62 4.21 5.41
CA ALA A 193 -14.08 3.31 4.35
C ALA A 193 -13.60 1.87 4.57
N GLY A 194 -12.32 1.69 4.90
CA GLY A 194 -11.71 0.40 5.19
C GLY A 194 -12.32 -0.29 6.40
N THR A 195 -12.57 0.44 7.49
CA THR A 195 -13.25 -0.07 8.70
C THR A 195 -14.66 -0.56 8.37
N ARG A 196 -15.40 0.20 7.54
CA ARG A 196 -16.74 -0.20 7.09
C ARG A 196 -16.70 -1.48 6.24
N CYS A 197 -15.77 -1.56 5.28
CA CYS A 197 -15.57 -2.76 4.47
C CYS A 197 -15.17 -3.99 5.30
N ALA A 198 -14.18 -3.84 6.18
CA ALA A 198 -13.71 -4.91 7.07
C ALA A 198 -14.84 -5.43 7.97
N ARG A 199 -15.70 -4.55 8.48
CA ARG A 199 -16.90 -4.93 9.22
C ARG A 199 -17.84 -5.79 8.38
N PHE A 200 -18.14 -5.37 7.14
CA PHE A 200 -19.01 -6.17 6.26
C PHE A 200 -18.41 -7.54 5.94
N MET A 201 -17.11 -7.60 5.68
CA MET A 201 -16.40 -8.87 5.46
C MET A 201 -16.43 -9.78 6.70
N LEU A 202 -16.27 -9.20 7.90
CA LEU A 202 -16.35 -9.96 9.15
C LEU A 202 -17.78 -10.45 9.43
N GLN A 203 -18.80 -9.64 9.15
CA GLN A 203 -20.21 -10.04 9.25
C GLN A 203 -20.52 -11.19 8.28
N ASP A 204 -20.04 -11.12 7.05
CA ASP A 204 -20.22 -12.17 6.05
C ASP A 204 -19.53 -13.47 6.46
N LEU A 205 -18.28 -13.38 6.93
CA LEU A 205 -17.52 -14.53 7.45
C LEU A 205 -18.24 -15.19 8.63
N LEU A 206 -18.63 -14.41 9.65
CA LEU A 206 -19.33 -14.92 10.83
C LEU A 206 -20.75 -15.38 10.52
N GLY A 207 -21.37 -14.85 9.47
CA GLY A 207 -22.68 -15.26 8.97
C GLY A 207 -22.73 -16.72 8.52
N ASN A 208 -21.61 -17.25 8.01
CA ASN A 208 -21.48 -18.67 7.65
C ASN A 208 -21.53 -19.61 8.86
N LEU A 209 -21.16 -19.13 10.06
CA LEU A 209 -21.19 -19.90 11.30
C LEU A 209 -22.48 -19.65 12.08
N ILE A 210 -22.89 -18.39 12.19
CA ILE A 210 -24.06 -17.93 12.92
C ILE A 210 -24.87 -17.01 11.99
N PRO A 211 -25.98 -17.48 11.39
CA PRO A 211 -26.76 -16.70 10.43
C PRO A 211 -27.27 -15.35 10.95
N ALA A 212 -27.44 -15.20 12.26
CA ALA A 212 -27.81 -13.93 12.87
C ALA A 212 -26.71 -12.87 12.72
N LEU A 213 -25.43 -13.24 12.76
CA LEU A 213 -24.30 -12.32 12.65
C LEU A 213 -24.12 -11.77 11.22
N GLY A 214 -24.57 -12.50 10.19
CA GLY A 214 -24.58 -12.01 8.81
C GLY A 214 -25.62 -10.91 8.52
N ARG A 215 -26.53 -10.61 9.46
CA ARG A 215 -27.59 -9.61 9.26
C ARG A 215 -27.04 -8.20 9.44
N THR A 216 -26.80 -7.50 8.34
CA THR A 216 -26.25 -6.14 8.32
C THR A 216 -27.12 -5.08 8.99
N GLY A 217 -28.43 -5.32 9.13
CA GLY A 217 -29.37 -4.44 9.84
C GLY A 217 -29.54 -4.75 11.33
N TRP A 218 -28.91 -5.80 11.87
CA TRP A 218 -29.07 -6.19 13.27
C TRP A 218 -28.00 -5.52 14.14
N TYR A 219 -28.42 -4.54 14.95
CA TYR A 219 -27.52 -3.71 15.75
C TYR A 219 -26.52 -4.48 16.64
N PRO A 220 -26.88 -5.58 17.33
CA PRO A 220 -25.91 -6.38 18.08
C PRO A 220 -24.76 -6.94 17.23
N SER A 221 -25.05 -7.44 16.01
CA SER A 221 -24.01 -7.87 15.08
C SER A 221 -23.14 -6.69 14.64
N VAL A 222 -23.77 -5.56 14.32
CA VAL A 222 -23.06 -4.35 13.89
C VAL A 222 -22.12 -3.87 15.00
N TRP A 223 -22.57 -3.81 16.25
CA TRP A 223 -21.77 -3.35 17.39
C TRP A 223 -20.61 -4.30 17.67
N LEU A 224 -20.89 -5.61 17.72
CA LEU A 224 -19.87 -6.63 17.94
C LEU A 224 -18.78 -6.57 16.85
N THR A 225 -19.18 -6.64 15.59
CA THR A 225 -18.23 -6.64 14.48
C THR A 225 -17.49 -5.30 14.33
N SER A 226 -18.15 -4.16 14.63
CA SER A 226 -17.46 -2.86 14.69
C SER A 226 -16.43 -2.83 15.80
N ALA A 227 -16.78 -3.28 17.01
CA ALA A 227 -15.88 -3.29 18.16
C ALA A 227 -14.66 -4.19 17.90
N LEU A 228 -14.86 -5.35 17.28
CA LEU A 228 -13.77 -6.25 16.90
C LEU A 228 -12.84 -5.62 15.85
N VAL A 229 -13.40 -5.01 14.80
CA VAL A 229 -12.58 -4.38 13.74
C VAL A 229 -11.84 -3.15 14.26
N VAL A 230 -12.51 -2.25 14.97
CA VAL A 230 -11.88 -1.06 15.58
C VAL A 230 -10.86 -1.46 16.63
N GLY A 231 -11.15 -2.48 17.44
CA GLY A 231 -10.21 -3.06 18.40
C GLY A 231 -8.96 -3.63 17.72
N ALA A 232 -9.13 -4.32 16.58
CA ALA A 232 -8.00 -4.81 15.79
C ALA A 232 -7.14 -3.67 15.21
N TRP A 233 -7.76 -2.60 14.69
CA TRP A 233 -7.02 -1.40 14.28
C TRP A 233 -6.27 -0.75 15.45
N GLY A 234 -6.92 -0.63 16.61
CA GLY A 234 -6.30 -0.12 17.83
C GLY A 234 -5.13 -0.98 18.32
N TYR A 235 -5.24 -2.31 18.19
CA TYR A 235 -4.16 -3.24 18.49
C TYR A 235 -2.98 -3.08 17.52
N PHE A 236 -3.23 -2.93 16.22
CA PHE A 236 -2.16 -2.65 15.24
C PHE A 236 -1.48 -1.31 15.50
N LEU A 237 -2.24 -0.27 15.87
CA LEU A 237 -1.68 1.02 16.28
C LEU A 237 -0.81 0.87 17.52
N TYR A 238 -1.30 0.14 18.53
CA TYR A 238 -0.54 -0.12 19.76
C TYR A 238 0.77 -0.85 19.45
N ILE A 239 0.74 -1.95 18.68
CA ILE A 239 1.95 -2.66 18.23
C ILE A 239 2.89 -1.69 17.50
N GLY A 240 2.37 -0.89 16.56
CA GLY A 240 3.18 0.06 15.80
C GLY A 240 3.91 1.09 16.67
N THR A 241 3.33 1.46 17.82
CA THR A 241 3.96 2.40 18.78
C THR A 241 4.98 1.76 19.71
N ILE A 242 4.85 0.48 20.03
CA ILE A 242 5.77 -0.23 20.94
C ILE A 242 6.88 -0.97 20.19
N ASP A 243 6.71 -1.24 18.89
CA ASP A 243 7.71 -1.89 18.06
C ASP A 243 8.91 -0.95 17.84
N PRO A 244 10.12 -1.30 18.32
CA PRO A 244 11.32 -0.48 18.17
C PRO A 244 11.83 -0.39 16.73
N LEU A 245 11.38 -1.29 15.85
CA LEU A 245 11.60 -1.19 14.40
C LEU A 245 10.50 -0.37 13.70
N GLY A 246 9.60 0.24 14.47
CA GLY A 246 8.59 1.20 14.03
C GLY A 246 7.32 0.61 13.43
N GLY A 247 7.06 -0.70 13.61
CA GLY A 247 5.86 -1.43 13.13
C GLY A 247 5.78 -1.59 11.60
N ILE A 248 6.25 -0.59 10.85
CA ILE A 248 6.30 -0.51 9.40
C ILE A 248 7.18 -1.63 8.85
N ASN A 249 8.35 -1.90 9.44
CA ASN A 249 9.27 -2.90 8.89
C ASN A 249 8.70 -4.33 8.93
N SER A 250 7.88 -4.64 9.93
CA SER A 250 7.21 -5.93 10.09
C SER A 250 5.91 -6.00 9.28
N LEU A 251 5.07 -4.96 9.34
CA LEU A 251 3.75 -4.97 8.70
C LEU A 251 3.77 -4.68 7.19
N TRP A 252 4.74 -3.90 6.71
CA TRP A 252 4.77 -3.47 5.30
C TRP A 252 4.99 -4.61 4.31
N PRO A 253 5.90 -5.57 4.55
CA PRO A 253 6.03 -6.76 3.70
C PRO A 253 4.71 -7.54 3.57
N LEU A 254 4.01 -7.78 4.69
CA LEU A 254 2.72 -8.46 4.68
C LEU A 254 1.65 -7.65 3.96
N PHE A 255 1.58 -6.35 4.21
CA PHE A 255 0.65 -5.45 3.54
C PHE A 255 0.84 -5.48 2.02
N GLY A 256 2.09 -5.38 1.57
CA GLY A 256 2.48 -5.48 0.17
C GLY A 256 2.00 -6.76 -0.48
N ILE A 257 2.40 -7.90 0.07
CA ILE A 257 2.05 -9.23 -0.45
C ILE A 257 0.52 -9.41 -0.47
N SER A 258 -0.16 -9.09 0.65
CA SER A 258 -1.62 -9.21 0.76
C SER A 258 -2.34 -8.36 -0.29
N ASN A 259 -1.92 -7.11 -0.49
CA ASN A 259 -2.50 -6.22 -1.48
C ASN A 259 -2.34 -6.78 -2.91
N GLN A 260 -1.14 -7.28 -3.24
CA GLN A 260 -0.90 -7.89 -4.55
C GLN A 260 -1.77 -9.12 -4.80
N MET A 261 -2.03 -9.91 -3.76
CA MET A 261 -2.93 -11.04 -3.91
C MET A 261 -4.39 -10.62 -4.09
N LEU A 262 -4.89 -9.63 -3.35
CA LEU A 262 -6.25 -9.13 -3.55
C LEU A 262 -6.45 -8.64 -4.99
N ALA A 263 -5.42 -8.04 -5.60
CA ALA A 263 -5.42 -7.69 -7.01
C ALA A 263 -5.48 -8.94 -7.92
N ALA A 264 -4.73 -10.00 -7.60
CA ALA A 264 -4.81 -11.26 -8.32
C ALA A 264 -6.22 -11.88 -8.24
N ILE A 265 -6.88 -11.82 -7.08
CA ILE A 265 -8.27 -12.28 -6.91
C ILE A 265 -9.20 -11.49 -7.83
N ALA A 266 -9.10 -10.16 -7.82
CA ALA A 266 -9.93 -9.29 -8.65
C ALA A 266 -9.74 -9.60 -10.15
N LEU A 267 -8.49 -9.80 -10.60
CA LEU A 267 -8.18 -10.15 -11.98
C LEU A 267 -8.65 -11.56 -12.36
N CYS A 268 -8.56 -12.54 -11.45
CA CYS A 268 -9.11 -13.89 -11.63
C CYS A 268 -10.64 -13.84 -11.83
N VAL A 269 -11.35 -13.08 -10.99
CA VAL A 269 -12.80 -12.88 -11.09
C VAL A 269 -13.15 -12.20 -12.41
N ALA A 270 -12.48 -11.09 -12.75
CA ALA A 270 -12.72 -10.37 -14.00
C ALA A 270 -12.48 -11.24 -15.24
N THR A 271 -11.40 -12.03 -15.25
CA THR A 271 -11.10 -12.99 -16.32
C THR A 271 -12.19 -14.03 -16.46
N THR A 272 -12.64 -14.60 -15.34
CA THR A 272 -13.72 -15.61 -15.31
C THR A 272 -15.03 -15.03 -15.86
N ILE A 273 -15.39 -13.80 -15.47
CA ILE A 273 -16.61 -13.12 -15.95
C ILE A 273 -16.54 -12.88 -17.46
N LEU A 274 -15.41 -12.40 -17.99
CA LEU A 274 -15.24 -12.18 -19.43
C LEU A 274 -15.40 -13.47 -20.24
N VAL A 275 -14.80 -14.56 -19.78
CA VAL A 275 -14.90 -15.86 -20.46
C VAL A 275 -16.34 -16.41 -20.38
N LYS A 276 -16.97 -16.39 -19.21
CA LYS A 276 -18.37 -16.84 -19.02
C LYS A 276 -19.39 -16.00 -19.80
N SER A 277 -19.11 -14.73 -20.04
CA SER A 277 -19.99 -13.83 -20.79
C SER A 277 -19.84 -13.96 -22.31
N GLY A 278 -19.15 -14.99 -22.82
CA GLY A 278 -18.88 -15.18 -24.25
C GLY A 278 -17.90 -14.15 -24.83
N ARG A 279 -17.19 -13.39 -23.98
CA ARG A 279 -16.25 -12.33 -24.37
C ARG A 279 -14.79 -12.79 -24.25
N ALA A 280 -14.53 -14.08 -24.43
CA ALA A 280 -13.20 -14.69 -24.29
C ALA A 280 -12.10 -14.00 -25.13
N ARG A 281 -12.45 -13.41 -26.30
CA ARG A 281 -11.53 -12.61 -27.12
C ARG A 281 -10.90 -11.41 -26.39
N TYR A 282 -11.52 -10.93 -25.31
CA TYR A 282 -11.03 -9.82 -24.50
C TYR A 282 -10.38 -10.28 -23.19
N ALA A 283 -10.34 -11.59 -22.91
CA ALA A 283 -9.80 -12.13 -21.66
C ALA A 283 -8.32 -11.79 -21.46
N TRP A 284 -7.56 -11.54 -22.54
CA TRP A 284 -6.15 -11.14 -22.46
C TRP A 284 -5.95 -9.82 -21.70
N VAL A 285 -6.94 -8.92 -21.68
CA VAL A 285 -6.87 -7.62 -20.99
C VAL A 285 -6.70 -7.81 -19.48
N THR A 286 -7.28 -8.88 -18.91
CA THR A 286 -7.17 -9.21 -17.49
C THR A 286 -6.18 -10.34 -17.22
N ALA A 287 -6.03 -11.28 -18.16
CA ALA A 287 -5.14 -12.42 -18.01
C ALA A 287 -3.65 -12.03 -18.10
N LEU A 288 -3.27 -11.11 -18.99
CA LEU A 288 -1.89 -10.64 -19.11
C LEU A 288 -1.37 -9.98 -17.81
N PRO A 289 -2.06 -8.96 -17.23
CA PRO A 289 -1.63 -8.39 -15.96
C PRO A 289 -1.72 -9.41 -14.81
N LEU A 290 -2.68 -10.35 -14.84
CA LEU A 290 -2.76 -11.43 -13.85
C LEU A 290 -1.52 -12.31 -13.88
N THR A 291 -1.08 -12.77 -15.05
CA THR A 291 0.11 -13.60 -15.19
C THR A 291 1.34 -12.87 -14.66
N TRP A 292 1.54 -11.62 -15.09
CA TRP A 292 2.65 -10.80 -14.61
C TRP A 292 2.63 -10.66 -13.08
N LEU A 293 1.49 -10.27 -12.52
CA LEU A 293 1.30 -10.06 -11.10
C LEU A 293 1.56 -11.32 -10.28
N VAL A 294 0.99 -12.46 -10.69
CA VAL A 294 1.17 -13.75 -10.00
C VAL A 294 2.63 -14.18 -10.06
N THR A 295 3.32 -14.00 -11.18
CA THR A 295 4.75 -14.32 -11.31
C THR A 295 5.60 -13.48 -10.36
N VAL A 296 5.44 -12.16 -10.40
CA VAL A 296 6.26 -11.25 -9.57
C VAL A 296 5.95 -11.41 -8.08
N THR A 297 4.67 -11.52 -7.71
CA THR A 297 4.26 -11.72 -6.32
C THR A 297 4.73 -13.07 -5.78
N SER A 298 4.67 -14.13 -6.59
CA SER A 298 5.19 -15.44 -6.20
C SER A 298 6.71 -15.42 -6.03
N ALA A 299 7.44 -14.72 -6.91
CA ALA A 299 8.88 -14.55 -6.77
C ALA A 299 9.24 -13.77 -5.48
N ALA A 300 8.56 -12.66 -5.21
CA ALA A 300 8.78 -11.86 -4.00
C ALA A 300 8.43 -12.65 -2.72
N ALA A 301 7.30 -13.35 -2.72
CA ALA A 301 6.89 -14.20 -1.60
C ALA A 301 7.88 -15.35 -1.37
N TRP A 302 8.39 -15.96 -2.44
CA TRP A 302 9.42 -17.01 -2.35
C TRP A 302 10.72 -16.47 -1.72
N GLU A 303 11.20 -15.30 -2.17
CA GLU A 303 12.37 -14.66 -1.58
C GLU A 303 12.13 -14.29 -0.10
N LYS A 304 10.96 -13.76 0.25
CA LYS A 304 10.62 -13.47 1.66
C LYS A 304 10.54 -14.71 2.55
N LEU A 305 10.14 -15.86 2.00
CA LEU A 305 10.07 -17.11 2.76
C LEU A 305 11.43 -17.78 2.92
N PHE A 306 12.20 -17.86 1.84
CA PHE A 306 13.32 -18.79 1.72
C PHE A 306 14.68 -18.15 1.41
N SER A 307 14.76 -16.82 1.25
CA SER A 307 16.06 -16.18 1.04
C SER A 307 16.99 -16.46 2.23
N PRO A 308 18.26 -16.84 1.98
CA PRO A 308 19.25 -17.01 3.04
C PRO A 308 19.70 -15.69 3.65
N GLU A 309 19.45 -14.56 2.98
CA GLU A 309 19.80 -13.22 3.44
C GLU A 309 18.80 -12.77 4.53
N PRO A 310 19.24 -12.55 5.78
CA PRO A 310 18.37 -12.19 6.91
C PRO A 310 17.62 -10.86 6.71
N ARG A 311 18.16 -9.93 5.91
CA ARG A 311 17.44 -8.68 5.57
C ARG A 311 16.26 -8.90 4.63
N VAL A 312 16.17 -10.06 4.00
CA VAL A 312 15.14 -10.41 3.01
C VAL A 312 14.22 -11.49 3.57
N GLY A 313 14.77 -12.61 4.01
CA GLY A 313 14.02 -13.81 4.37
C GLY A 313 13.59 -13.85 5.84
N PHE A 314 12.29 -14.00 6.10
CA PHE A 314 11.73 -14.09 7.46
C PHE A 314 12.31 -15.27 8.24
N LEU A 315 12.38 -16.46 7.62
CA LEU A 315 12.90 -17.66 8.29
C LEU A 315 14.41 -17.59 8.55
N ALA A 316 15.16 -16.87 7.70
CA ALA A 316 16.58 -16.65 7.89
C ALA A 316 16.84 -15.67 9.04
N HIS A 317 16.09 -14.56 9.09
CA HIS A 317 16.15 -13.59 10.18
C HIS A 317 15.78 -14.22 11.53
N ALA A 318 14.68 -14.97 11.59
CA ALA A 318 14.28 -15.67 12.81
C ALA A 318 15.34 -16.65 13.32
N ARG A 319 16.03 -17.35 12.40
CA ARG A 319 17.10 -18.30 12.75
C ARG A 319 18.33 -17.58 13.28
N GLU A 320 18.80 -16.55 12.57
CA GLU A 320 19.97 -15.77 12.99
C GLU A 320 19.72 -15.12 14.35
N LEU A 321 18.56 -14.48 14.53
CA LEU A 321 18.19 -13.82 15.77
C LEU A 321 18.09 -14.84 16.93
N GLY A 322 17.54 -16.03 16.67
CA GLY A 322 17.49 -17.12 17.64
C GLY A 322 18.88 -17.65 18.03
N GLU A 323 19.80 -17.77 17.07
CA GLU A 323 21.19 -18.15 17.34
C GLU A 323 21.92 -17.09 18.16
N GLN A 324 21.78 -15.81 17.81
CA GLN A 324 22.39 -14.72 18.57
C GLN A 324 21.82 -14.60 19.99
N TRP A 325 20.51 -14.80 20.14
CA TRP A 325 19.84 -14.79 21.44
C TRP A 325 20.30 -15.94 22.33
N SER A 326 20.33 -17.17 21.82
CA SER A 326 20.78 -18.35 22.58
C SER A 326 22.26 -18.30 22.97
N ARG A 327 23.10 -17.62 22.18
CA ARG A 327 24.52 -17.40 22.48
C ARG A 327 24.79 -16.17 23.35
N GLY A 328 23.77 -15.38 23.70
CA GLY A 328 23.93 -14.17 24.50
C GLY A 328 24.72 -13.06 23.79
N LEU A 329 24.70 -13.02 22.46
CA LEU A 329 25.44 -12.04 21.64
C LEU A 329 24.66 -10.74 21.41
N LEU A 330 23.38 -10.70 21.80
CA LEU A 330 22.53 -9.53 21.64
C LEU A 330 22.74 -8.53 22.79
N ALA A 331 22.74 -7.24 22.45
CA ALA A 331 22.67 -6.18 23.44
C ALA A 331 21.41 -6.35 24.33
N PRO A 332 21.44 -5.96 25.62
CA PRO A 332 20.35 -6.21 26.58
C PRO A 332 18.96 -5.78 26.06
N ASP A 333 18.89 -4.61 25.42
CA ASP A 333 17.64 -4.05 24.89
C ASP A 333 17.08 -4.91 23.75
N LYS A 334 17.95 -5.43 22.87
CA LYS A 334 17.55 -6.32 21.77
C LYS A 334 17.25 -7.73 22.25
N ALA A 335 17.94 -8.20 23.29
CA ALA A 335 17.73 -9.53 23.87
C ALA A 335 16.33 -9.68 24.49
N GLY A 336 15.78 -8.62 25.09
CA GLY A 336 14.41 -8.62 25.62
C GLY A 336 13.33 -8.68 24.53
N GLN A 337 13.63 -8.22 23.32
CA GLN A 337 12.70 -8.15 22.19
C GLN A 337 12.83 -9.34 21.24
N ALA A 338 13.95 -10.05 21.29
CA ALA A 338 14.25 -11.16 20.37
C ALA A 338 13.15 -12.22 20.30
N PRO A 339 12.52 -12.69 21.40
CA PRO A 339 11.45 -13.68 21.31
C PRO A 339 10.23 -13.19 20.51
N GLN A 340 9.87 -11.91 20.66
CA GLN A 340 8.75 -11.32 19.96
C GLN A 340 9.04 -11.14 18.47
N LEU A 341 10.25 -10.69 18.12
CA LEU A 341 10.69 -10.55 16.73
C LEU A 341 10.75 -11.91 16.01
N ILE A 342 11.29 -12.94 16.66
CA ILE A 342 11.31 -14.31 16.13
C ILE A 342 9.89 -14.82 15.87
N PHE A 343 8.96 -14.60 16.81
CA PHE A 343 7.56 -14.98 16.63
C PHE A 343 6.92 -14.24 15.46
N ASN A 344 7.14 -12.93 15.35
CA ASN A 344 6.62 -12.13 14.25
C ASN A 344 7.12 -12.63 12.90
N ASP A 345 8.41 -12.92 12.75
CA ASP A 345 8.96 -13.46 11.50
C ASP A 345 8.33 -14.82 11.13
N GLN A 346 8.12 -15.69 12.12
CA GLN A 346 7.47 -16.99 11.90
C GLN A 346 6.00 -16.82 11.50
N LEU A 347 5.29 -15.89 12.13
CA LEU A 347 3.92 -15.54 11.78
C LEU A 347 3.85 -14.97 10.36
N ASP A 348 4.74 -14.05 10.01
CA ASP A 348 4.82 -13.42 8.70
C ASP A 348 5.12 -14.45 7.61
N ALA A 349 6.01 -15.41 7.90
CA ALA A 349 6.28 -16.53 7.01
C ALA A 349 5.05 -17.44 6.85
N ALA A 350 4.36 -17.78 7.93
CA ALA A 350 3.15 -18.61 7.88
C ALA A 350 2.03 -17.93 7.09
N LEU A 351 1.79 -16.64 7.35
CA LEU A 351 0.81 -15.83 6.63
C LEU A 351 1.16 -15.71 5.16
N THR A 352 2.42 -15.40 4.82
CA THR A 352 2.89 -15.32 3.43
C THR A 352 2.71 -16.66 2.69
N GLY A 353 2.96 -17.78 3.36
CA GLY A 353 2.72 -19.12 2.81
C GLY A 353 1.24 -19.40 2.55
N LEU A 354 0.37 -19.15 3.54
CA LEU A 354 -1.08 -19.28 3.42
C LEU A 354 -1.62 -18.45 2.24
N PHE A 355 -1.13 -17.24 2.14
CA PHE A 355 -1.44 -16.26 1.12
C PHE A 355 -1.06 -16.74 -0.28
N LEU A 356 0.20 -17.17 -0.46
CA LEU A 356 0.67 -17.72 -1.72
C LEU A 356 -0.15 -18.93 -2.17
N VAL A 357 -0.45 -19.86 -1.25
CA VAL A 357 -1.28 -21.04 -1.52
C VAL A 357 -2.68 -20.62 -1.98
N THR A 358 -3.30 -19.69 -1.27
CA THR A 358 -4.65 -19.20 -1.59
C THR A 358 -4.71 -18.59 -2.99
N THR A 359 -3.71 -17.78 -3.36
CA THR A 359 -3.62 -17.20 -4.70
C THR A 359 -3.50 -18.26 -5.78
N TRP A 360 -2.62 -19.25 -5.61
CA TRP A 360 -2.45 -20.32 -6.60
C TRP A 360 -3.68 -21.21 -6.72
N VAL A 361 -4.37 -21.52 -5.61
CA VAL A 361 -5.66 -22.23 -5.66
C VAL A 361 -6.68 -21.45 -6.49
N LEU A 362 -6.79 -20.14 -6.30
CA LEU A 362 -7.72 -19.30 -7.09
C LEU A 362 -7.35 -19.20 -8.57
N VAL A 363 -6.05 -19.13 -8.88
CA VAL A 363 -5.58 -19.15 -10.28
C VAL A 363 -5.92 -20.49 -10.93
N ILE A 364 -5.66 -21.61 -10.26
CA ILE A 364 -5.98 -22.96 -10.76
C ILE A 364 -7.49 -23.11 -10.98
N GLU A 365 -8.32 -22.67 -10.02
CA GLU A 365 -9.77 -22.70 -10.16
C GLU A 365 -10.27 -21.81 -11.31
N THR A 366 -9.68 -20.63 -11.48
CA THR A 366 -9.97 -19.73 -12.61
C THR A 366 -9.67 -20.41 -13.94
N LEU A 367 -8.50 -21.05 -14.07
CA LEU A 367 -8.13 -21.80 -15.26
C LEU A 367 -9.08 -22.98 -15.51
N ARG A 368 -9.45 -23.71 -14.47
CA ARG A 368 -10.40 -24.84 -14.54
C ARG A 368 -11.75 -24.37 -15.06
N VAL A 369 -12.30 -23.28 -14.52
CA VAL A 369 -13.59 -22.72 -14.96
C VAL A 369 -13.50 -22.18 -16.39
N CYS A 370 -12.45 -21.44 -16.73
CA CYS A 370 -12.26 -20.93 -18.09
C CYS A 370 -12.16 -22.06 -19.11
N HIS A 371 -11.40 -23.12 -18.79
CA HIS A 371 -11.30 -24.31 -19.64
C HIS A 371 -12.65 -25.02 -19.80
N ALA A 372 -13.43 -25.16 -18.73
CA ALA A 372 -14.75 -25.77 -18.79
C ALA A 372 -15.71 -24.99 -19.71
N VAL A 373 -15.70 -23.65 -19.61
CA VAL A 373 -16.51 -22.78 -20.49
C VAL A 373 -16.09 -22.93 -21.95
N LEU A 374 -14.80 -22.84 -22.24
CA LEU A 374 -14.26 -22.89 -23.61
C LEU A 374 -14.46 -24.26 -24.29
N THR A 375 -14.52 -25.33 -23.50
CA THR A 375 -14.73 -26.71 -24.00
C THR A 375 -16.19 -27.15 -23.97
N GLY A 376 -17.12 -26.26 -23.60
CA GLY A 376 -18.55 -26.58 -23.51
C GLY A 376 -18.91 -27.54 -22.37
N ARG A 377 -18.04 -27.73 -21.38
CA ARG A 377 -18.30 -28.54 -20.20
C ARG A 377 -19.22 -27.79 -19.22
N ARG A 378 -19.85 -28.56 -18.32
CA ARG A 378 -20.67 -28.00 -17.23
C ARG A 378 -19.83 -27.06 -16.37
N HIS A 379 -20.31 -25.85 -16.18
CA HIS A 379 -19.66 -24.80 -15.39
C HIS A 379 -20.69 -24.06 -14.53
N PRO A 380 -20.26 -23.37 -13.45
CA PRO A 380 -21.17 -22.59 -12.60
C PRO A 380 -21.89 -21.49 -13.39
N PRO A 381 -23.19 -21.24 -13.15
CA PRO A 381 -23.96 -20.24 -13.89
C PRO A 381 -23.40 -18.83 -13.69
N LEU A 382 -23.65 -17.95 -14.65
CA LEU A 382 -23.38 -16.52 -14.50
C LEU A 382 -24.45 -15.90 -13.59
N THR A 383 -24.05 -15.14 -12.59
CA THR A 383 -24.94 -14.43 -11.65
C THR A 383 -25.00 -12.93 -11.93
N GLU A 384 -24.49 -12.49 -13.08
CA GLU A 384 -24.57 -11.10 -13.53
C GLU A 384 -26.02 -10.69 -13.73
N THR A 385 -26.32 -9.44 -13.42
CA THR A 385 -27.66 -8.89 -13.63
C THR A 385 -27.91 -8.79 -15.15
N PRO A 386 -29.09 -9.22 -15.65
CA PRO A 386 -29.44 -9.03 -17.05
C PRO A 386 -29.36 -7.55 -17.45
N HIS A 387 -28.96 -7.28 -18.69
CA HIS A 387 -28.95 -5.92 -19.20
C HIS A 387 -30.38 -5.34 -19.17
N LEU A 388 -30.54 -4.21 -18.49
CA LEU A 388 -31.79 -3.45 -18.45
C LEU A 388 -31.63 -2.20 -19.34
N PRO A 389 -32.53 -1.98 -20.31
CA PRO A 389 -32.53 -0.72 -21.06
C PRO A 389 -32.82 0.45 -20.10
N ARG A 390 -32.23 1.61 -20.42
CA ARG A 390 -32.42 2.87 -19.69
C ARG A 390 -33.92 3.20 -19.60
N ARG A 391 -34.44 3.49 -18.40
CA ARG A 391 -35.85 3.98 -18.20
C ARG A 391 -36.19 5.19 -19.07
N VAL A 392 -35.22 6.08 -19.32
CA VAL A 392 -35.39 7.25 -20.20
C VAL A 392 -35.43 6.88 -21.72
N VAL A 393 -35.53 5.59 -22.07
CA VAL A 393 -35.90 5.11 -23.41
C VAL A 393 -37.38 4.64 -23.43
N GLU A 394 -37.95 4.28 -22.28
CA GLU A 394 -39.36 3.88 -22.17
C GLU A 394 -40.31 5.09 -22.10
N ASP A 395 -39.89 6.21 -21.51
CA ASP A 395 -40.68 7.45 -21.44
C ASP A 395 -40.57 8.36 -22.69
N TRP A 396 -39.91 7.90 -23.75
CA TRP A 396 -39.88 8.58 -25.06
C TRP A 396 -40.60 7.73 -26.12
N VAL A 397 -41.84 7.37 -25.83
CA VAL A 397 -42.83 7.17 -26.90
C VAL A 397 -43.17 8.57 -27.41
N ARG A 398 -42.48 8.98 -28.48
CA ARG A 398 -43.02 10.01 -29.37
C ARG A 398 -44.20 9.35 -30.11
N ASP A 399 -45.41 9.65 -29.65
CA ASP A 399 -46.53 9.85 -30.58
C ASP A 399 -46.33 11.20 -31.30
#